data_AF-A0A2Z2P5H8-F1
#
_entry.id   AF-A0A2Z2P5H8-F1
#
_cell.length_a   1.000
_cell.length_b   1.000
_cell.length_c   1.000
_cell.angle_alpha   90.00
_cell.angle_beta   90.00
_cell.angle_gamma   90.00
#
_symmetry.space_group_name_H-M   'P 1'
#
loop_
_entity.id
_entity.type
_entity.pdbx_description
1 polymer ?
#
loop_
_entity_poly.entity_id
_entity_poly.type
_entity_poly.pdbx_seq_one_letter_code
_entity_poly.pdbx_strand_id
1 'polypeptide(L)'
;MSADEEWLAPLRAKFAGRLTREVEALRTAWTRRDRETVIDRAHKLAGLAGMLGAPEVGEAALELEETARSGADYAGQLFQLIAAIERARS
;
A
#
# COMPACT_ATOMS: atom_id res chain seq x y z
N MET A 1 20.49 -9.10 -16.75
CA MET A 1 19.21 -8.38 -16.59
C MET A 1 18.40 -8.65 -17.84
N SER A 2 17.17 -9.16 -17.70
CA SER A 2 16.29 -9.33 -18.87
C SER A 2 15.71 -7.98 -19.29
N ALA A 3 15.26 -7.86 -20.54
CA ALA A 3 14.55 -6.66 -21.00
C ALA A 3 13.33 -6.32 -20.12
N ASP A 4 12.78 -7.32 -19.41
CA ASP A 4 11.67 -7.15 -18.48
C ASP A 4 12.04 -6.39 -17.19
N GLU A 5 13.27 -6.53 -16.72
CA GLU A 5 13.74 -5.81 -15.53
C GLU A 5 14.02 -4.33 -15.81
N GLU A 6 14.45 -4.00 -17.04
CA GLU A 6 14.79 -2.63 -17.43
C GLU A 6 13.55 -1.72 -17.56
N TRP A 7 12.42 -2.22 -18.06
CA TRP A 7 11.19 -1.40 -18.13
C TRP A 7 10.51 -1.21 -16.78
N LEU A 8 10.72 -2.14 -15.83
CA LEU A 8 10.17 -2.04 -14.48
C LEU A 8 10.92 -1.04 -13.60
N ALA A 9 12.21 -0.82 -13.85
CA ALA A 9 13.04 0.11 -13.07
C ALA A 9 12.42 1.52 -12.88
N PRO A 10 11.96 2.23 -13.93
CA PRO A 10 11.31 3.54 -13.76
C PRO A 10 9.96 3.46 -13.03
N LEU A 11 9.23 2.34 -13.14
CA LEU A 11 7.98 2.14 -12.42
C LEU A 11 8.21 1.91 -10.93
N ARG A 12 9.24 1.13 -10.57
CA ARG A 12 9.68 0.96 -9.17
C ARG A 12 10.08 2.28 -8.54
N ALA A 13 10.87 3.10 -9.24
CA ALA A 13 11.26 4.43 -8.76
C ALA A 13 10.05 5.35 -8.53
N LYS A 14 9.08 5.36 -9.47
CA LYS A 14 7.83 6.11 -9.31
C LYS A 14 7.00 5.59 -8.14
N PHE A 15 6.92 4.27 -7.95
CA PHE A 15 6.18 3.67 -6.86
C PHE A 15 6.80 4.04 -5.50
N ALA A 16 8.12 3.90 -5.35
CA ALA A 16 8.83 4.33 -4.14
C ALA A 16 8.56 5.81 -3.82
N GLY A 17 8.58 6.69 -4.83
CA GLY A 17 8.24 8.11 -4.66
C GLY A 17 6.77 8.38 -4.30
N ARG A 18 5.85 7.46 -4.59
CA ARG A 18 4.42 7.56 -4.25
C ARG A 18 4.11 7.05 -2.85
N LEU A 19 4.88 6.09 -2.34
CA LEU A 19 4.64 5.45 -1.04
C LEU A 19 4.45 6.44 0.12
N THR A 20 5.26 7.50 0.20
CA THR A 20 5.10 8.56 1.22
C THR A 20 3.74 9.26 1.14
N ARG A 21 3.26 9.53 -0.08
CA ARG A 21 1.96 10.19 -0.28
C ARG A 21 0.80 9.25 0.07
N GLU A 22 0.96 7.95 -0.17
CA GLU A 22 -0.05 6.97 0.21
C GLU A 22 -0.16 6.81 1.73
N VAL A 23 0.94 6.90 2.49
CA VAL A 23 0.88 6.93 3.97
C VAL A 23 0.07 8.11 4.48
N GLU A 24 0.33 9.31 3.97
CA GLU A 24 -0.41 10.51 4.38
C GLU A 24 -1.89 10.44 3.96
N ALA A 25 -2.18 9.88 2.77
CA ALA A 25 -3.55 9.66 2.32
C ALA A 25 -4.30 8.65 3.21
N LEU A 26 -3.65 7.54 3.58
CA LEU A 26 -4.21 6.52 4.48
C LEU A 26 -4.50 7.09 5.87
N ARG A 27 -3.55 7.85 6.45
CA ARG A 27 -3.75 8.54 7.75
C ARG A 27 -4.90 9.54 7.68
N THR A 28 -4.99 10.31 6.59
CA THR A 28 -6.07 11.28 6.39
C THR A 28 -7.43 10.60 6.26
N ALA A 29 -7.52 9.52 5.48
CA ALA A 29 -8.76 8.77 5.33
C ALA A 29 -9.21 8.15 6.67
N TRP A 30 -8.27 7.58 7.41
CA TRP A 30 -8.54 7.02 8.74
C TRP A 30 -9.06 8.07 9.74
N THR A 31 -8.39 9.21 9.84
CA THR A 31 -8.82 10.30 10.74
C THR A 31 -10.20 10.86 10.38
N ARG A 32 -10.55 10.86 9.10
CA ARG A 32 -11.88 11.23 8.58
C ARG A 32 -12.93 10.12 8.68
N ARG A 33 -12.56 8.93 9.15
CA ARG A 33 -13.40 7.72 9.14
C ARG A 33 -13.92 7.36 7.74
N ASP A 34 -13.16 7.74 6.72
CA ASP A 34 -13.47 7.47 5.31
C ASP A 34 -12.97 6.08 4.92
N ARG A 35 -13.78 5.07 5.27
CA ARG A 35 -13.47 3.66 5.03
C ARG A 35 -13.36 3.33 3.55
N GLU A 36 -14.20 3.92 2.68
CA GLU A 36 -14.15 3.67 1.24
C GLU A 36 -12.81 4.11 0.66
N THR A 37 -12.33 5.30 1.03
CA THR A 37 -11.00 5.75 0.62
C THR A 37 -9.89 4.83 1.15
N VAL A 38 -9.99 4.32 2.38
CA VAL A 38 -9.00 3.35 2.89
C VAL A 38 -8.96 2.09 2.02
N ILE A 39 -10.13 1.50 1.71
CA ILE A 39 -10.26 0.31 0.86
C ILE A 39 -9.64 0.56 -0.51
N ASP A 40 -10.01 1.66 -1.16
CA ASP A 40 -9.52 2.02 -2.50
C ASP A 40 -8.00 2.18 -2.56
N ARG A 41 -7.41 2.73 -1.49
CA ARG A 41 -5.96 2.96 -1.38
C ARG A 41 -5.24 1.65 -1.14
N ALA A 42 -5.74 0.84 -0.21
CA ALA A 42 -5.22 -0.49 0.09
C ALA A 42 -5.24 -1.38 -1.16
N HIS A 43 -6.36 -1.42 -1.89
CA HIS A 43 -6.50 -2.19 -3.13
C HIS A 43 -5.45 -1.82 -4.19
N LYS A 44 -5.26 -0.51 -4.42
CA LYS A 44 -4.25 -0.02 -5.38
C LYS A 44 -2.83 -0.38 -4.97
N LEU A 45 -2.53 -0.31 -3.67
CA LEU A 45 -1.22 -0.69 -3.15
C LEU A 45 -0.97 -2.19 -3.30
N ALA A 46 -1.95 -3.04 -2.98
CA ALA A 46 -1.86 -4.50 -3.13
C ALA A 46 -1.49 -4.89 -4.58
N GLY A 47 -2.20 -4.33 -5.56
CA GLY A 47 -1.96 -4.61 -6.99
C GLY A 47 -0.59 -4.14 -7.49
N LEU A 48 -0.15 -2.95 -7.06
CA LEU A 48 1.14 -2.40 -7.51
C LEU A 48 2.34 -3.03 -6.81
N ALA A 49 2.23 -3.33 -5.51
CA ALA A 49 3.32 -3.85 -4.70
C ALA A 49 3.76 -5.25 -5.14
N GLY A 50 2.82 -6.12 -5.51
CA GLY A 50 3.13 -7.44 -6.04
C GLY A 50 3.91 -7.39 -7.36
N MET A 51 3.60 -6.42 -8.23
CA MET A 51 4.30 -6.25 -9.52
C MET A 51 5.69 -5.61 -9.37
N LEU A 52 5.88 -4.76 -8.36
CA LEU A 52 7.05 -3.90 -8.24
C LEU A 52 8.09 -4.39 -7.23
N GLY A 53 7.90 -5.57 -6.65
CA GLY A 53 8.87 -6.23 -5.78
C GLY A 53 8.79 -5.78 -4.32
N ALA A 54 7.59 -5.40 -3.84
CA ALA A 54 7.33 -5.04 -2.45
C ALA A 54 6.29 -5.99 -1.82
N PRO A 55 6.56 -7.30 -1.73
CA PRO A 55 5.56 -8.30 -1.32
C PRO A 55 4.97 -8.01 0.07
N GLU A 56 5.78 -7.59 1.06
CA GLU A 56 5.28 -7.22 2.40
C GLU A 56 4.25 -6.08 2.36
N VAL A 57 4.46 -5.08 1.49
CA VAL A 57 3.50 -3.97 1.31
C VAL A 57 2.23 -4.49 0.64
N GLY A 58 2.37 -5.41 -0.31
CA GLY A 58 1.24 -6.02 -1.02
C GLY A 58 0.35 -6.83 -0.08
N GLU A 59 0.95 -7.69 0.74
CA GLU A 59 0.27 -8.52 1.73
C GLU A 59 -0.44 -7.68 2.79
N ALA A 60 0.27 -6.72 3.41
CA ALA A 60 -0.34 -5.84 4.41
C ALA A 60 -1.47 -4.98 3.84
N ALA A 61 -1.37 -4.58 2.56
CA ALA A 61 -2.43 -3.84 1.89
C ALA A 61 -3.66 -4.70 1.61
N LEU A 62 -3.47 -5.96 1.23
CA LEU A 62 -4.57 -6.91 1.04
C LEU A 62 -5.31 -7.18 2.36
N GLU A 63 -4.58 -7.43 3.44
CA GLU A 63 -5.19 -7.64 4.76
C GLU A 63 -6.00 -6.44 5.25
N LEU A 64 -5.49 -5.22 5.02
CA LEU A 64 -6.21 -3.98 5.31
C LEU A 64 -7.49 -3.87 4.47
N GLU A 65 -7.40 -4.13 3.16
CA GLU A 65 -8.53 -4.09 2.24
C GLU A 65 -9.64 -5.04 2.70
N GLU A 66 -9.29 -6.31 2.95
CA GLU A 66 -10.25 -7.35 3.34
C GLU A 66 -10.91 -7.02 4.68
N THR A 67 -10.12 -6.63 5.68
CA THR A 67 -10.63 -6.27 7.01
C THR A 67 -11.56 -5.06 6.93
N ALA A 68 -11.17 -4.01 6.19
CA ALA A 68 -12.00 -2.83 6.03
C ALA A 68 -13.30 -3.13 5.26
N ARG A 69 -13.26 -3.95 4.20
CA ARG A 69 -14.43 -4.39 3.42
C ARG A 69 -15.41 -5.23 4.27
N SER A 70 -14.90 -6.04 5.19
CA SER A 70 -15.74 -6.84 6.10
C SER A 70 -16.55 -6.00 7.10
N GLY A 71 -16.23 -4.71 7.24
CA GLY A 71 -16.84 -3.80 8.21
C GLY A 71 -16.22 -3.88 9.61
N ALA A 72 -15.24 -4.77 9.84
CA ALA A 72 -14.49 -4.88 11.08
C ALA A 72 -13.66 -3.61 11.39
N ASP A 73 -13.14 -3.53 12.62
CA ASP A 73 -12.09 -2.58 12.96
C ASP A 73 -10.79 -3.00 12.26
N TYR A 74 -10.20 -2.06 11.53
CA TYR A 74 -9.03 -2.26 10.68
C TYR A 74 -7.84 -1.39 11.09
N ALA A 75 -7.89 -0.76 12.28
CA ALA A 75 -6.82 0.09 12.78
C ALA A 75 -5.47 -0.66 12.83
N GLY A 76 -5.48 -1.92 13.28
CA GLY A 76 -4.29 -2.76 13.35
C GLY A 76 -3.63 -2.96 11.99
N GLN A 77 -4.40 -3.38 10.99
CA GLN A 77 -3.93 -3.60 9.61
C GLN A 77 -3.45 -2.30 8.96
N LEU A 78 -4.08 -1.16 9.29
CA LEU A 78 -3.63 0.14 8.83
C LEU A 78 -2.22 0.47 9.34
N PHE A 79 -1.96 0.24 10.63
CA PHE A 79 -0.62 0.45 11.21
C PHE A 79 0.41 -0.52 10.62
N GLN A 80 0.03 -1.79 10.38
CA GLN A 80 0.91 -2.77 9.73
C GLN A 80 1.29 -2.34 8.32
N LEU A 81 0.34 -1.89 7.51
CA LEU A 81 0.61 -1.37 6.16
C LEU A 81 1.54 -0.15 6.20
N ILE A 82 1.28 0.82 7.08
CA ILE A 82 2.15 2.00 7.20
C ILE A 82 3.57 1.58 7.58
N ALA A 83 3.74 0.67 8.53
CA ALA A 83 5.05 0.17 8.94
C ALA A 83 5.76 -0.58 7.80
N ALA A 84 5.03 -1.39 7.01
CA ALA A 84 5.59 -2.07 5.84
C ALA A 84 6.07 -1.07 4.78
N ILE A 85 5.29 -0.01 4.53
CA ILE A 85 5.68 1.07 3.61
C ILE A 85 6.93 1.80 4.10
N GLU A 86 7.04 2.07 5.40
CA GLU A 86 8.21 2.75 5.97
C GLU A 86 9.48 1.90 5.84
N ARG A 87 9.40 0.57 6.07
CA ARG A 87 10.52 -0.36 5.84
C ARG A 87 10.91 -0.49 4.38
N ALA A 88 9.94 -0.48 3.45
CA ALA A 88 10.22 -0.55 2.02
C ALA A 88 10.95 0.69 1.47
N ARG A 89 11.06 1.77 2.28
CA ARG A 89 11.72 3.03 1.91
C ARG A 89 13.11 3.21 2.52
N SER A 90 13.45 2.46 3.56
CA SER A 90 14.75 2.51 4.25
C SER A 90 15.80 1.70 3.52
#